data_AF-H1LDA1-F1
#
_entry.id   AF-H1LDA1-F1
#
_cell.length_a   1.000
_cell.length_b   1.000
_cell.length_c   1.000
_cell.angle_alpha   90.00
_cell.angle_beta   90.00
_cell.angle_gamma   90.00
#
_symmetry.space_group_name_H-M   'P 1'
#
loop_
_entity.id
_entity.type
_entity.pdbx_description
1 polymer ?
#
loop_
_entity_poly.entity_id
_entity_poly.type
_entity_poly.pdbx_seq_one_letter_code
_entity_poly.pdbx_strand_id
1 'polypeptide(L)'
;MKRTAPVLKNETYDVDITDLTYQGMGVAKIDDFPIFIEDALPTENVTMKVIKVKKNFAFGKVIKINQKSADRVELVDKAYTQTGIAPLQHLKYDAQLEFKRHQIEEDFNKLKIDVQVDPTIGMDKPYEYRNKAQIPVRLINGKLQTGFYRKHSHDLVPIEDFYIQDPEIDKAIVVVRDILRKYRIKPYDERVNGGVIRNVMVRRGHYSHEMMIVLITRTEKLPSNKEIVTDITKALPEVKSIVQNVNPKKTNALMGKENKVLAGQSTIEDTLLGLKFEISANSFYQVNPVQTEKLYDLATKKADLTADDTVIDAYCGIGTISLSMARGC
;
A
#
# COMPACT_ATOMS: atom_id res chain seq x y z
N MET A 1 -12.10 -34.16 -21.89
CA MET A 1 -11.83 -33.21 -22.98
C MET A 1 -11.06 -32.01 -22.44
N LYS A 2 -9.97 -31.57 -23.09
CA LYS A 2 -9.38 -30.25 -22.79
C LYS A 2 -10.40 -29.21 -23.25
N ARG A 3 -11.08 -28.54 -22.31
CA ARG A 3 -11.95 -27.40 -22.62
C ARG A 3 -11.06 -26.31 -23.23
N THR A 4 -11.24 -26.03 -24.51
CA THR A 4 -10.60 -24.88 -25.16
C THR A 4 -11.23 -23.62 -24.59
N ALA A 5 -10.43 -22.61 -24.27
CA ALA A 5 -10.97 -21.34 -23.78
C ALA A 5 -11.83 -20.70 -24.89
N PRO A 6 -13.01 -20.14 -24.55
CA PRO A 6 -13.91 -19.52 -25.52
C PRO A 6 -13.43 -18.15 -26.01
N VAL A 7 -12.22 -17.73 -25.58
CA VAL A 7 -11.62 -16.43 -25.90
C VAL A 7 -10.18 -16.58 -26.34
N LEU A 8 -9.74 -15.68 -27.23
CA LEU A 8 -8.39 -15.66 -27.76
C LEU A 8 -7.63 -14.41 -27.32
N LYS A 9 -6.33 -14.58 -27.08
CA LYS A 9 -5.45 -13.48 -26.69
C LYS A 9 -5.42 -12.43 -27.81
N ASN A 10 -5.51 -11.16 -27.42
CA ASN A 10 -5.56 -9.96 -28.25
C ASN A 10 -6.88 -9.70 -29.00
N GLU A 11 -7.87 -10.58 -28.90
CA GLU A 11 -9.21 -10.30 -29.41
C GLU A 11 -10.00 -9.41 -28.46
N THR A 12 -11.05 -8.79 -29.00
CA THR A 12 -11.95 -7.88 -28.29
C THR A 12 -13.35 -8.46 -28.21
N TYR A 13 -14.00 -8.28 -27.05
CA TYR A 13 -15.37 -8.72 -26.81
C TYR A 13 -16.12 -7.62 -26.06
N ASP A 14 -17.39 -7.42 -26.41
CA ASP A 14 -18.31 -6.60 -25.63
C ASP A 14 -18.91 -7.49 -24.54
N VAL A 15 -18.77 -7.06 -23.28
CA VAL A 15 -19.20 -7.83 -22.12
C VAL A 15 -19.86 -6.93 -21.09
N ASP A 16 -20.85 -7.50 -20.41
CA ASP A 16 -21.41 -6.92 -19.20
C ASP A 16 -20.60 -7.34 -17.98
N ILE A 17 -20.31 -6.38 -17.11
CA ILE A 17 -19.61 -6.61 -15.86
C ILE A 17 -20.63 -6.92 -14.78
N THR A 18 -20.47 -8.10 -14.19
CA THR A 18 -21.44 -8.69 -13.26
C THR A 18 -21.03 -8.54 -11.80
N ASP A 19 -19.74 -8.45 -11.52
CA ASP A 19 -19.20 -8.50 -10.16
C ASP A 19 -17.78 -7.89 -10.09
N LEU A 20 -17.21 -7.78 -8.88
CA LEU A 20 -15.83 -7.41 -8.60
C LEU A 20 -15.10 -8.52 -7.86
N THR A 21 -13.89 -8.81 -8.27
CA THR A 21 -12.95 -9.61 -7.46
C THR A 21 -12.53 -8.85 -6.20
N TYR A 22 -11.98 -9.54 -5.20
CA TYR A 22 -11.41 -8.91 -4.00
C TYR A 22 -10.32 -7.85 -4.29
N GLN A 23 -9.69 -7.93 -5.46
CA GLN A 23 -8.66 -6.99 -5.92
C GLN A 23 -9.25 -5.77 -6.64
N GLY A 24 -10.57 -5.68 -6.78
CA GLY A 24 -11.27 -4.62 -7.50
C GLY A 24 -11.20 -4.76 -9.02
N MET A 25 -11.03 -5.98 -9.54
CA MET A 25 -11.16 -6.25 -10.99
C MET A 25 -12.60 -6.65 -11.32
N GLY A 26 -13.18 -6.08 -12.36
CA GLY A 26 -14.48 -6.46 -12.90
C GLY A 26 -14.49 -7.91 -13.36
N VAL A 27 -15.64 -8.58 -13.19
CA VAL A 27 -15.87 -9.97 -13.58
C VAL A 27 -16.91 -10.02 -14.68
N ALA A 28 -16.51 -10.57 -15.82
CA ALA A 28 -17.39 -10.97 -16.90
C ALA A 28 -17.29 -12.49 -17.13
N LYS A 29 -18.28 -13.07 -17.82
CA LYS A 29 -18.26 -14.47 -18.24
C LYS A 29 -18.64 -14.57 -19.72
N ILE A 30 -17.88 -15.37 -20.47
CA ILE A 30 -18.21 -15.77 -21.84
C ILE A 30 -18.25 -17.30 -21.83
N ASP A 31 -19.39 -17.91 -22.15
CA ASP A 31 -19.62 -19.37 -22.03
C ASP A 31 -19.20 -19.94 -20.67
N ASP A 32 -19.64 -19.30 -19.59
CA ASP A 32 -19.27 -19.60 -18.19
C ASP A 32 -17.76 -19.48 -17.85
N PHE A 33 -16.93 -19.01 -18.78
CA PHE A 33 -15.50 -18.82 -18.57
C PHE A 33 -15.22 -17.45 -17.95
N PRO A 34 -14.70 -17.36 -16.71
CA PRO A 34 -14.49 -16.08 -16.04
C PRO A 34 -13.37 -15.26 -16.68
N ILE A 35 -13.61 -13.96 -16.79
CA ILE A 35 -12.66 -12.99 -17.30
C ILE A 35 -12.55 -11.84 -16.30
N PHE A 36 -11.34 -11.61 -15.80
CA PHE A 36 -11.05 -10.54 -14.85
C PHE A 36 -10.52 -9.31 -15.59
N ILE A 37 -11.17 -8.17 -15.40
CA ILE A 37 -10.98 -6.97 -16.22
C ILE A 37 -10.60 -5.82 -15.30
N GLU A 38 -9.41 -5.25 -15.49
CA GLU A 38 -9.01 -4.04 -14.75
C GLU A 38 -9.82 -2.82 -15.22
N ASP A 39 -10.09 -1.88 -14.30
CA ASP A 39 -10.80 -0.62 -14.58
C ASP A 39 -12.23 -0.81 -15.12
N ALA A 40 -12.93 -1.83 -14.62
CA ALA A 40 -14.30 -2.18 -14.99
C ALA A 40 -15.14 -2.40 -13.72
N LEU A 41 -16.33 -1.80 -13.67
CA LEU A 41 -17.25 -1.84 -12.52
C LEU A 41 -18.52 -2.63 -12.83
N PRO A 42 -19.20 -3.20 -11.83
CA PRO A 42 -20.51 -3.82 -12.02
C PRO A 42 -21.49 -2.85 -12.69
N THR A 43 -22.42 -3.42 -13.45
CA THR A 43 -23.42 -2.70 -14.27
C THR A 43 -22.85 -1.96 -15.48
N GLU A 44 -21.55 -2.08 -15.77
CA GLU A 44 -20.96 -1.54 -16.98
C GLU A 44 -21.07 -2.52 -18.15
N ASN A 45 -21.25 -1.96 -19.34
CA ASN A 45 -20.97 -2.67 -20.59
C ASN A 45 -19.67 -2.12 -21.16
N VAL A 46 -18.70 -2.99 -21.43
CA VAL A 46 -17.36 -2.60 -21.90
C VAL A 46 -16.92 -3.43 -23.09
N THR A 47 -16.26 -2.79 -24.05
CA THR A 47 -15.41 -3.48 -25.01
C THR A 47 -14.07 -3.75 -24.35
N MET A 48 -13.76 -5.02 -24.07
CA MET A 48 -12.50 -5.43 -23.45
C MET A 48 -11.61 -6.21 -24.40
N LYS A 49 -10.30 -6.01 -24.29
CA LYS A 49 -9.29 -6.79 -25.01
C LYS A 49 -8.68 -7.84 -24.10
N VAL A 50 -8.68 -9.09 -24.53
CA VAL A 50 -8.07 -10.19 -23.78
C VAL A 50 -6.55 -10.06 -23.79
N ILE A 51 -5.94 -9.93 -22.61
CA ILE A 51 -4.48 -9.77 -22.46
C ILE A 51 -3.76 -11.09 -22.17
N LYS A 52 -4.45 -12.03 -21.52
CA LYS A 52 -3.86 -13.32 -21.10
C LYS A 52 -4.95 -14.36 -20.89
N VAL A 53 -4.79 -15.52 -21.52
CA VAL A 53 -5.67 -16.68 -21.32
C VAL A 53 -4.96 -17.70 -20.43
N LYS A 54 -5.65 -18.19 -19.41
CA LYS A 54 -5.22 -19.28 -18.53
C LYS A 54 -6.14 -20.49 -18.73
N LYS A 55 -5.84 -21.59 -18.04
CA LYS A 55 -6.60 -22.84 -18.15
C LYS A 55 -8.09 -22.68 -17.80
N ASN A 56 -8.39 -21.88 -16.77
CA ASN A 56 -9.75 -21.79 -16.20
C ASN A 56 -10.33 -20.37 -16.20
N PHE A 57 -9.59 -19.38 -16.67
CA PHE A 57 -10.01 -17.97 -16.69
C PHE A 57 -9.13 -17.17 -17.66
N ALA A 58 -9.51 -15.93 -17.93
CA ALA A 58 -8.67 -14.97 -18.66
C ALA A 58 -8.57 -13.63 -17.91
N PHE A 59 -7.63 -12.82 -18.36
CA PHE A 59 -7.53 -11.41 -18.00
C PHE A 59 -7.82 -10.56 -19.22
N GLY A 60 -8.59 -9.50 -19.02
CA GLY A 60 -8.89 -8.47 -20.01
C GLY A 60 -8.49 -7.09 -19.53
N LYS A 61 -8.48 -6.13 -20.46
CA LYS A 61 -8.40 -4.70 -20.17
C LYS A 61 -9.49 -3.95 -20.92
N VAL A 62 -10.07 -2.94 -20.30
CA VAL A 62 -11.04 -2.08 -20.97
C VAL A 62 -10.37 -1.33 -22.12
N ILE A 63 -11.00 -1.36 -23.29
CA ILE A 63 -10.66 -0.54 -24.46
C ILE A 63 -11.64 0.63 -24.56
N LYS A 64 -12.92 0.35 -24.31
CA LYS A 64 -14.00 1.32 -24.37
C LYS A 64 -15.08 0.95 -23.36
N ILE A 65 -15.62 1.95 -22.68
CA ILE A 65 -16.82 1.80 -21.85
C ILE A 65 -18.02 2.21 -22.72
N ASN A 66 -18.90 1.27 -23.02
CA ASN A 66 -20.10 1.51 -23.81
C ASN A 66 -21.26 2.02 -22.93
N GLN A 67 -21.33 1.53 -21.70
CA GLN A 67 -22.25 2.01 -20.66
C GLN A 67 -21.48 2.14 -19.34
N LYS A 68 -21.47 3.35 -18.77
CA LYS A 68 -20.81 3.64 -17.48
C LYS A 68 -21.73 3.25 -16.31
N SER A 69 -21.12 2.79 -15.22
CA SER A 69 -21.81 2.61 -13.94
C SER A 69 -22.15 3.97 -13.35
N ALA A 70 -23.29 4.06 -12.65
CA ALA A 70 -23.64 5.26 -11.90
C ALA A 70 -22.62 5.56 -10.80
N ASP A 71 -21.88 4.56 -10.32
CA ASP A 71 -20.88 4.67 -9.25
C ASP A 71 -19.45 4.84 -9.75
N ARG A 72 -19.28 5.00 -11.07
CA ARG A 72 -17.98 5.37 -11.61
C ARG A 72 -17.67 6.84 -11.29
N VAL A 73 -16.43 7.08 -10.87
CA VAL A 73 -15.84 8.43 -10.79
C VAL A 73 -14.66 8.54 -11.76
N GLU A 74 -14.34 9.78 -12.14
CA GLU A 74 -13.14 10.04 -12.94
C GLU A 74 -11.88 9.74 -12.13
N LEU A 75 -10.87 9.19 -12.81
CA LEU A 75 -9.60 8.83 -12.18
C LEU A 75 -8.85 10.09 -11.76
N VAL A 76 -8.23 10.06 -10.58
CA VAL A 76 -7.27 11.10 -10.18
C VAL A 76 -6.01 10.98 -11.05
N ASP A 77 -5.41 9.79 -11.06
CA ASP A 77 -4.32 9.45 -11.98
C ASP A 77 -4.35 7.94 -12.31
N LYS A 78 -4.26 7.60 -13.59
CA LYS A 78 -4.17 6.22 -14.08
C LYS A 78 -3.01 5.44 -13.44
N ALA A 79 -1.93 6.12 -13.04
CA ALA A 79 -0.79 5.52 -12.37
C ALA A 79 -1.20 4.78 -11.09
N TYR A 80 -2.18 5.26 -10.32
CA TYR A 80 -2.58 4.61 -9.06
C TYR A 80 -3.28 3.27 -9.28
N THR A 81 -4.07 3.13 -10.35
CA THR A 81 -4.68 1.83 -10.72
C THR A 81 -3.61 0.87 -11.24
N GLN A 82 -2.69 1.37 -12.08
CA GLN A 82 -1.63 0.57 -12.70
C GLN A 82 -0.61 0.03 -11.69
N THR A 83 -0.32 0.81 -10.65
CA THR A 83 0.61 0.44 -9.58
C THR A 83 -0.07 -0.27 -8.41
N GLY A 84 -1.39 -0.15 -8.30
CA GLY A 84 -2.16 -0.71 -7.19
C GLY A 84 -2.10 0.12 -5.92
N ILE A 85 -1.69 1.39 -6.00
CA ILE A 85 -1.78 2.36 -4.90
C ILE A 85 -3.26 2.56 -4.52
N ALA A 86 -4.12 2.82 -5.52
CA ALA A 86 -5.55 3.05 -5.32
C ALA A 86 -6.36 2.25 -6.35
N PRO A 87 -6.48 0.92 -6.19
CA PRO A 87 -7.14 0.06 -7.17
C PRO A 87 -8.61 0.41 -7.36
N LEU A 88 -9.28 0.95 -6.34
CA LEU A 88 -10.70 1.33 -6.37
C LEU A 88 -10.95 2.82 -6.62
N GLN A 89 -9.94 3.61 -7.02
CA GLN A 89 -10.12 5.07 -7.22
C GLN A 89 -11.21 5.44 -8.23
N HIS A 90 -11.62 4.50 -9.09
CA HIS A 90 -12.64 4.67 -10.12
C HIS A 90 -14.06 4.39 -9.61
N LEU A 91 -14.21 3.94 -8.36
CA LEU A 91 -15.48 3.66 -7.70
C LEU A 91 -15.77 4.74 -6.66
N LYS A 92 -17.00 5.27 -6.61
CA LYS A 92 -17.42 6.21 -5.56
C LYS A 92 -17.16 5.64 -4.17
N TYR A 93 -16.88 6.52 -3.22
CA TYR A 93 -16.43 6.09 -1.90
C TYR A 93 -17.48 5.31 -1.11
N ASP A 94 -18.75 5.72 -1.15
CA ASP A 94 -19.88 4.97 -0.59
C ASP A 94 -19.99 3.57 -1.20
N ALA A 95 -19.88 3.45 -2.52
CA ALA A 95 -19.86 2.16 -3.20
C ALA A 95 -18.61 1.32 -2.84
N GLN A 96 -17.46 1.93 -2.51
CA GLN A 96 -16.31 1.19 -1.96
C GLN A 96 -16.60 0.61 -0.57
N LEU A 97 -17.39 1.29 0.27
CA LEU A 97 -17.77 0.79 1.60
C LEU A 97 -18.72 -0.40 1.47
N GLU A 98 -19.69 -0.30 0.57
CA GLU A 98 -20.62 -1.41 0.27
C GLU A 98 -19.90 -2.59 -0.37
N PHE A 99 -18.99 -2.35 -1.32
CA PHE A 99 -18.15 -3.40 -1.89
C PHE A 99 -17.37 -4.16 -0.80
N LYS A 100 -16.73 -3.46 0.14
CA LYS A 100 -15.97 -4.11 1.23
C LYS A 100 -16.87 -4.92 2.16
N ARG A 101 -18.06 -4.41 2.47
CA ARG A 101 -19.06 -5.12 3.27
C ARG A 101 -19.49 -6.41 2.55
N HIS A 102 -19.87 -6.29 1.29
CA HIS A 102 -20.30 -7.41 0.46
C HIS A 102 -19.24 -8.52 0.37
N GLN A 103 -17.95 -8.15 0.29
CA GLN A 103 -16.86 -9.12 0.30
C GLN A 103 -16.80 -9.97 1.58
N ILE A 104 -17.09 -9.38 2.74
CA ILE A 104 -17.13 -10.10 4.02
C ILE A 104 -18.39 -10.98 4.10
N GLU A 105 -19.54 -10.47 3.63
CA GLU A 105 -20.78 -11.26 3.54
C GLU A 105 -20.58 -12.50 2.66
N GLU A 106 -19.95 -12.34 1.49
CA GLU A 106 -19.63 -13.44 0.58
C GLU A 106 -18.71 -14.48 1.22
N ASP A 107 -17.72 -14.06 2.01
CA ASP A 107 -16.81 -14.98 2.68
C ASP A 107 -17.52 -15.76 3.81
N PHE A 108 -18.39 -15.12 4.60
CA PHE A 108 -19.23 -15.82 5.58
C PHE A 108 -20.23 -16.77 4.91
N ASN A 109 -20.86 -16.36 3.81
CA ASN A 109 -21.77 -17.19 3.02
C ASN A 109 -21.08 -18.45 2.49
N LYS A 110 -19.86 -18.33 1.94
CA LYS A 110 -19.05 -19.47 1.47
C LYS A 110 -18.70 -20.44 2.60
N LEU A 111 -18.44 -19.91 3.79
CA LEU A 111 -18.17 -20.70 4.99
C LEU A 111 -19.46 -21.22 5.66
N LYS A 112 -20.64 -20.80 5.18
CA LYS A 112 -21.95 -21.11 5.75
C LYS A 112 -22.08 -20.66 7.21
N ILE A 113 -21.47 -19.52 7.52
CA ILE A 113 -21.59 -18.87 8.82
C ILE A 113 -22.70 -17.84 8.71
N ASP A 114 -23.77 -18.03 9.48
CA ASP A 114 -24.90 -17.11 9.52
C ASP A 114 -24.59 -15.98 10.51
N VAL A 115 -24.15 -14.84 9.98
CA VAL A 115 -23.83 -13.65 10.76
C VAL A 115 -24.21 -12.41 9.97
N GLN A 116 -24.81 -11.44 10.67
CA GLN A 116 -25.05 -10.13 10.10
C GLN A 116 -23.74 -9.34 10.03
N VAL A 117 -23.41 -8.84 8.84
CA VAL A 117 -22.27 -7.94 8.65
C VAL A 117 -22.76 -6.50 8.72
N ASP A 118 -22.23 -5.72 9.66
CA ASP A 118 -22.54 -4.31 9.81
C ASP A 118 -21.96 -3.48 8.64
N PRO A 119 -22.51 -2.29 8.33
CA PRO A 119 -21.93 -1.37 7.36
C PRO A 119 -20.45 -1.05 7.62
N THR A 120 -19.65 -0.98 6.55
CA THR A 120 -18.23 -0.63 6.65
C THR A 120 -18.07 0.81 7.18
N ILE A 121 -17.31 0.99 8.26
CA ILE A 121 -17.01 2.32 8.81
C ILE A 121 -16.05 3.08 7.88
N GLY A 122 -16.51 4.21 7.35
CA GLY A 122 -15.77 5.05 6.42
C GLY A 122 -14.84 6.10 7.06
N MET A 123 -14.01 6.72 6.22
CA MET A 123 -13.10 7.83 6.51
C MET A 123 -13.63 9.11 5.87
N ASP A 124 -13.64 10.21 6.61
CA ASP A 124 -14.19 11.48 6.11
C ASP A 124 -13.34 12.07 4.96
N LYS A 125 -12.01 11.90 5.05
CA LYS A 125 -11.05 12.24 4.00
C LYS A 125 -10.27 10.98 3.60
N PRO A 126 -10.72 10.18 2.61
CA PRO A 126 -10.15 8.86 2.32
C PRO A 126 -8.87 8.91 1.45
N TYR A 127 -8.01 9.90 1.69
CA TYR A 127 -6.74 10.14 1.00
C TYR A 127 -5.73 10.73 1.99
N GLU A 128 -4.46 10.82 1.60
CA GLU A 128 -3.38 11.39 2.43
C GLU A 128 -3.21 10.79 3.85
N TYR A 129 -3.69 9.56 4.07
CA TYR A 129 -3.79 8.97 5.39
C TYR A 129 -2.57 8.13 5.81
N ARG A 130 -1.70 7.73 4.87
CA ARG A 130 -0.57 6.83 5.19
C ARG A 130 0.56 7.57 5.88
N ASN A 131 0.88 7.11 7.08
CA ASN A 131 2.00 7.60 7.89
C ASN A 131 3.36 6.91 7.57
N LYS A 132 3.38 5.99 6.60
CA LYS A 132 4.58 5.22 6.21
C LYS A 132 4.59 4.92 4.72
N ALA A 133 5.73 5.19 4.10
CA ALA A 133 6.04 4.88 2.71
C ALA A 133 7.18 3.88 2.59
N GLN A 134 7.12 2.99 1.61
CA GLN A 134 8.21 2.07 1.28
C GLN A 134 8.44 2.06 -0.22
N ILE A 135 9.41 2.86 -0.66
CA ILE A 135 9.53 3.28 -2.06
C ILE A 135 10.76 2.63 -2.70
N PRO A 136 10.59 1.75 -3.71
CA PRO A 136 11.72 1.23 -4.49
C PRO A 136 12.47 2.35 -5.22
N VAL A 137 13.80 2.19 -5.28
CA VAL A 137 14.69 3.10 -5.99
C VAL A 137 15.34 2.35 -7.14
N ARG A 138 15.07 2.75 -8.38
CA ARG A 138 15.62 2.08 -9.58
C ARG A 138 16.25 3.07 -10.55
N LEU A 139 17.09 2.56 -11.45
CA LEU A 139 17.58 3.33 -12.58
C LEU A 139 16.58 3.22 -13.72
N ILE A 140 16.05 4.36 -14.18
CA ILE A 140 15.20 4.43 -15.38
C ILE A 140 15.77 5.53 -16.27
N ASN A 141 16.05 5.19 -17.53
CA ASN A 141 16.59 6.13 -18.53
C ASN A 141 17.84 6.88 -18.01
N GLY A 142 18.74 6.17 -17.33
CA GLY A 142 19.98 6.73 -16.77
C GLY A 142 19.81 7.58 -15.52
N LYS A 143 18.58 7.78 -15.01
CA LYS A 143 18.28 8.57 -13.82
C LYS A 143 17.80 7.69 -12.68
N LEU A 144 18.28 7.95 -11.46
CA LEU A 144 17.73 7.34 -10.24
C LEU A 144 16.29 7.84 -10.06
N GLN A 145 15.33 6.94 -9.98
CA GLN A 145 13.91 7.24 -9.80
C GLN A 145 13.35 6.55 -8.56
N THR A 146 12.36 7.20 -7.97
CA THR A 146 11.46 6.67 -6.94
C THR A 146 10.06 6.52 -7.54
N GLY A 147 9.28 5.61 -7.00
CA GLY A 147 7.92 5.38 -7.45
C GLY A 147 7.40 4.05 -6.96
N PHE A 148 6.45 3.46 -7.68
CA PHE A 148 5.87 2.18 -7.30
C PHE A 148 5.92 1.18 -8.45
N TYR A 149 5.92 -0.11 -8.13
CA TYR A 149 5.91 -1.12 -9.17
C TYR A 149 4.54 -1.21 -9.82
N ARG A 150 4.52 -1.42 -11.14
CA ARG A 150 3.31 -1.86 -11.83
C ARG A 150 2.85 -3.20 -11.22
N LYS A 151 1.53 -3.38 -11.11
CA LYS A 151 0.94 -4.63 -10.62
C LYS A 151 1.56 -5.85 -11.32
N HIS A 152 1.91 -6.84 -10.52
CA HIS A 152 2.49 -8.12 -10.96
C HIS A 152 3.84 -8.01 -11.71
N SER A 153 4.60 -6.93 -11.54
CA SER A 153 5.97 -6.83 -12.05
C SER A 153 6.90 -6.10 -11.08
N HIS A 154 8.19 -6.00 -11.44
CA HIS A 154 9.15 -5.09 -10.81
C HIS A 154 9.52 -3.93 -11.76
N ASP A 155 8.59 -3.56 -12.65
CA ASP A 155 8.74 -2.39 -13.51
C ASP A 155 8.31 -1.16 -12.72
N LEU A 156 9.29 -0.33 -12.37
CA LEU A 156 9.05 0.88 -11.60
C LEU A 156 8.36 1.94 -12.48
N VAL A 157 7.23 2.47 -11.99
CA VAL A 157 6.56 3.65 -12.52
C VAL A 157 6.98 4.84 -11.65
N PRO A 158 7.69 5.85 -12.19
CA PRO A 158 8.04 7.05 -11.44
C PRO A 158 6.79 7.78 -10.94
N ILE A 159 6.75 8.08 -9.64
CA ILE A 159 5.65 8.76 -8.97
C ILE A 159 6.25 9.71 -7.93
N GLU A 160 5.68 10.91 -7.83
CA GLU A 160 6.04 11.92 -6.82
C GLU A 160 4.89 12.18 -5.83
N ASP A 161 3.65 12.19 -6.32
CA ASP A 161 2.42 12.24 -5.51
C ASP A 161 1.81 10.84 -5.41
N PHE A 162 1.76 10.27 -4.21
CA PHE A 162 1.26 8.92 -3.94
C PHE A 162 -0.21 8.88 -3.51
N TYR A 163 -0.93 10.02 -3.52
CA TYR A 163 -2.36 10.23 -3.28
C TYR A 163 -2.88 9.84 -1.89
N ILE A 164 -2.64 8.60 -1.45
CA ILE A 164 -3.09 8.09 -0.15
C ILE A 164 -2.06 8.31 0.96
N GLN A 165 -0.95 8.97 0.65
CA GLN A 165 0.17 9.15 1.56
C GLN A 165 0.23 10.59 2.07
N ASP A 166 0.69 10.76 3.31
CA ASP A 166 0.92 12.09 3.86
C ASP A 166 1.83 12.91 2.93
N PRO A 167 1.42 14.12 2.49
CA PRO A 167 2.19 14.93 1.54
C PRO A 167 3.61 15.29 1.99
N GLU A 168 3.87 15.39 3.30
CA GLU A 168 5.23 15.66 3.80
C GLU A 168 6.14 14.44 3.64
N ILE A 169 5.56 13.22 3.63
CA ILE A 169 6.30 12.00 3.31
C ILE A 169 6.67 11.98 1.82
N ASP A 170 5.75 12.37 0.94
CA ASP A 170 5.99 12.47 -0.51
C ASP A 170 7.12 13.45 -0.82
N LYS A 171 7.06 14.64 -0.21
CA LYS A 171 8.12 15.65 -0.26
C LYS A 171 9.46 15.09 0.23
N ALA A 172 9.48 14.39 1.36
CA ALA A 172 10.71 13.80 1.89
C ALA A 172 11.33 12.76 0.93
N ILE A 173 10.50 11.92 0.29
CA ILE A 173 10.97 10.96 -0.72
C ILE A 173 11.62 11.68 -1.91
N VAL A 174 11.00 12.74 -2.41
CA VAL A 174 11.53 13.55 -3.52
C VAL A 174 12.87 14.19 -3.14
N VAL A 175 12.95 14.80 -1.96
CA VAL A 175 14.18 15.41 -1.45
C VAL A 175 15.30 14.38 -1.31
N VAL A 176 15.03 13.24 -0.66
CA VAL A 176 16.01 12.16 -0.49
C VAL A 176 16.48 11.63 -1.85
N ARG A 177 15.56 11.41 -2.80
CA ARG A 177 15.91 10.99 -4.17
C ARG A 177 16.87 11.97 -4.82
N ASP A 178 16.62 13.27 -4.72
CA ASP A 178 17.43 14.28 -5.38
C ASP A 178 18.81 14.45 -4.71
N ILE A 179 18.89 14.25 -3.39
CA ILE A 179 20.17 14.13 -2.67
C ILE A 179 20.94 12.88 -3.13
N LEU A 180 20.28 11.72 -3.24
CA LEU A 180 20.92 10.49 -3.75
C LEU A 180 21.43 10.66 -5.19
N ARG A 181 20.73 11.43 -6.03
CA ARG A 181 21.19 11.82 -7.37
C ARG A 181 22.43 12.70 -7.31
N LYS A 182 22.42 13.74 -6.47
CA LYS A 182 23.57 14.66 -6.26
C LYS A 182 24.85 13.89 -5.94
N TYR A 183 24.76 12.90 -5.06
CA TYR A 183 25.90 12.07 -4.65
C TYR A 183 26.13 10.82 -5.51
N ARG A 184 25.40 10.68 -6.64
CA ARG A 184 25.55 9.59 -7.62
C ARG A 184 25.45 8.19 -6.99
N ILE A 185 24.57 8.02 -6.00
CA ILE A 185 24.36 6.73 -5.36
C ILE A 185 23.73 5.77 -6.36
N LYS A 186 24.35 4.60 -6.54
CA LYS A 186 23.88 3.60 -7.50
C LYS A 186 22.61 2.92 -6.97
N PRO A 187 21.48 3.00 -7.67
CA PRO A 187 20.27 2.24 -7.30
C PRO A 187 20.49 0.74 -7.48
N TYR A 188 19.71 -0.06 -6.77
CA TYR A 188 19.76 -1.51 -6.83
C TYR A 188 19.24 -2.03 -8.18
N ASP A 189 19.97 -2.97 -8.77
CA ASP A 189 19.55 -3.72 -9.95
C ASP A 189 19.40 -5.20 -9.57
N GLU A 190 18.16 -5.69 -9.61
CA GLU A 190 17.78 -7.06 -9.26
C GLU A 190 18.38 -8.12 -10.21
N ARG A 191 18.63 -7.77 -11.47
CA ARG A 191 19.12 -8.70 -12.50
C ARG A 191 20.56 -9.10 -12.22
N VAL A 192 21.40 -8.10 -11.97
CA VAL A 192 22.83 -8.29 -11.70
C VAL A 192 23.15 -8.33 -10.20
N ASN A 193 22.14 -8.16 -9.33
CA ASN A 193 22.29 -8.04 -7.88
C ASN A 193 23.33 -6.98 -7.47
N GLY A 194 23.33 -5.85 -8.19
CA GLY A 194 24.32 -4.78 -8.09
C GLY A 194 23.73 -3.48 -7.56
N GLY A 195 24.58 -2.50 -7.30
CA GLY A 195 24.16 -1.20 -6.75
C GLY A 195 24.20 -1.13 -5.22
N VAL A 196 23.70 -0.01 -4.68
CA VAL A 196 23.76 0.37 -3.26
C VAL A 196 22.35 0.53 -2.70
N ILE A 197 21.58 1.54 -3.14
CA ILE A 197 20.28 1.86 -2.54
C ILE A 197 19.16 1.01 -3.15
N ARG A 198 18.45 0.24 -2.33
CA ARG A 198 17.34 -0.61 -2.76
C ARG A 198 16.02 0.15 -2.71
N ASN A 199 15.77 0.76 -1.56
CA ASN A 199 14.50 1.41 -1.24
C ASN A 199 14.77 2.58 -0.28
N VAL A 200 13.86 3.55 -0.29
CA VAL A 200 13.73 4.58 0.75
C VAL A 200 12.43 4.31 1.47
N MET A 201 12.48 4.15 2.79
CA MET A 201 11.30 4.13 3.63
C MET A 201 11.25 5.42 4.44
N VAL A 202 10.07 6.01 4.53
CA VAL A 202 9.84 7.19 5.37
C VAL A 202 8.66 6.87 6.29
N ARG A 203 8.80 7.20 7.57
CA ARG A 203 7.70 7.21 8.54
C ARG A 203 7.54 8.62 9.06
N ARG A 204 6.31 9.05 9.31
CA ARG A 204 6.01 10.31 9.95
C ARG A 204 4.92 10.07 11.00
N GLY A 205 5.13 10.50 12.23
CA GLY A 205 4.07 10.46 13.24
C GLY A 205 2.89 11.32 12.78
N HIS A 206 1.68 10.79 12.86
CA HIS A 206 0.48 11.51 12.43
C HIS A 206 0.20 12.72 13.33
N TYR A 207 0.38 12.56 14.64
CA TYR A 207 0.16 13.63 15.61
C TYR A 207 1.45 14.34 16.01
N SER A 208 2.55 13.60 16.18
CA SER A 208 3.83 14.19 16.58
C SER A 208 4.55 14.94 15.46
N HIS A 209 4.26 14.56 14.20
CA HIS A 209 4.96 14.99 13.00
C HIS A 209 6.46 14.66 12.97
N GLU A 210 6.96 13.83 13.89
CA GLU A 210 8.34 13.37 13.87
C GLU A 210 8.57 12.46 12.66
N MET A 211 9.67 12.69 11.94
CA MET A 211 9.97 11.93 10.73
C MET A 211 11.20 11.04 10.89
N MET A 212 11.07 9.80 10.42
CA MET A 212 12.16 8.84 10.26
C MET A 212 12.40 8.55 8.78
N ILE A 213 13.65 8.70 8.34
CA ILE A 213 14.10 8.28 7.01
C ILE A 213 14.95 7.02 7.16
N VAL A 214 14.60 5.98 6.41
CA VAL A 214 15.35 4.72 6.37
C VAL A 214 15.87 4.47 4.97
N LEU A 215 17.20 4.53 4.84
CA LEU A 215 17.92 4.21 3.61
C LEU A 215 18.20 2.70 3.60
N ILE A 216 17.45 1.95 2.80
CA ILE A 216 17.60 0.49 2.71
C ILE A 216 18.64 0.18 1.64
N THR A 217 19.82 -0.29 2.06
CA THR A 217 20.96 -0.52 1.17
C THR A 217 21.25 -2.01 1.01
N ARG A 218 21.77 -2.41 -0.15
CA ARG A 218 22.35 -3.74 -0.35
C ARG A 218 23.70 -3.88 0.35
N THR A 219 24.49 -2.82 0.33
CA THR A 219 25.85 -2.79 0.90
C THR A 219 25.84 -2.23 2.31
N GLU A 220 26.76 -2.72 3.13
CA GLU A 220 26.97 -2.19 4.48
C GLU A 220 27.49 -0.74 4.45
N LYS A 221 28.41 -0.43 3.54
CA LYS A 221 28.89 0.94 3.33
C LYS A 221 27.92 1.70 2.42
N LEU A 222 27.49 2.87 2.87
CA LEU A 222 26.81 3.89 2.08
C LEU A 222 27.84 4.95 1.64
N PRO A 223 28.15 5.09 0.34
CA PRO A 223 29.02 6.16 -0.15
C PRO A 223 28.45 7.54 0.18
N SER A 224 29.33 8.51 0.47
CA SER A 224 28.96 9.90 0.83
C SER A 224 27.95 10.00 1.98
N ASN A 225 27.99 9.05 2.92
CA ASN A 225 27.04 8.96 4.03
C ASN A 225 26.93 10.27 4.83
N LYS A 226 28.07 10.85 5.23
CA LYS A 226 28.09 12.06 6.07
C LYS A 226 27.43 13.24 5.35
N GLU A 227 27.71 13.40 4.07
CA GLU A 227 27.19 14.47 3.23
C GLU A 227 25.69 14.29 2.94
N ILE A 228 25.26 13.05 2.64
CA ILE A 228 23.84 12.71 2.45
C ILE A 228 23.05 13.02 3.73
N VAL A 229 23.53 12.56 4.88
CA VAL A 229 22.89 12.81 6.18
C VAL A 229 22.79 14.32 6.45
N THR A 230 23.87 15.06 6.20
CA THR A 230 23.89 16.52 6.41
C THR A 230 22.87 17.23 5.53
N ASP A 231 22.81 16.88 4.24
CA ASP A 231 21.87 17.48 3.29
C ASP A 231 20.41 17.13 3.61
N ILE A 232 20.14 15.89 4.05
CA ILE A 232 18.80 15.46 4.48
C ILE A 232 18.36 16.29 5.68
N THR A 233 19.18 16.35 6.74
CA THR A 233 18.85 17.10 7.97
C THR A 233 18.66 18.59 7.69
N LYS A 234 19.43 19.16 6.75
CA LYS A 234 19.28 20.57 6.35
C LYS A 234 17.99 20.82 5.56
N ALA A 235 17.61 19.89 4.67
CA ALA A 235 16.44 20.05 3.80
C ALA A 235 15.12 19.68 4.49
N LEU A 236 15.16 18.81 5.50
CA LEU A 236 14.01 18.26 6.22
C LEU A 236 14.24 18.39 7.74
N PRO A 237 14.08 19.59 8.33
CA PRO A 237 14.37 19.84 9.74
C PRO A 237 13.50 19.05 10.73
N GLU A 238 12.35 18.53 10.29
CA GLU A 238 11.45 17.65 11.04
C GLU A 238 11.96 16.22 11.22
N VAL A 239 13.03 15.83 10.50
CA VAL A 239 13.62 14.49 10.59
C VAL A 239 14.35 14.34 11.92
N LYS A 240 13.85 13.41 12.75
CA LYS A 240 14.44 13.05 14.05
C LYS A 240 15.30 11.80 13.99
N SER A 241 15.13 10.98 12.95
CA SER A 241 15.84 9.71 12.81
C SER A 241 16.24 9.46 11.36
N ILE A 242 17.54 9.23 11.12
CA ILE A 242 18.04 8.72 9.84
C ILE A 242 18.72 7.38 10.10
N VAL A 243 18.16 6.32 9.52
CA VAL A 243 18.62 4.94 9.72
C VAL A 243 19.06 4.35 8.40
N GLN A 244 20.17 3.61 8.41
CA GLN A 244 20.53 2.70 7.33
C GLN A 244 20.06 1.29 7.70
N ASN A 245 19.25 0.67 6.85
CA ASN A 245 18.94 -0.75 6.97
C ASN A 245 19.71 -1.54 5.90
N VAL A 246 20.48 -2.56 6.30
CA VAL A 246 21.34 -3.31 5.38
C VAL A 246 20.69 -4.64 5.00
N ASN A 247 20.39 -4.81 3.71
CA ASN A 247 19.81 -6.01 3.11
C ASN A 247 20.62 -6.51 1.90
N PRO A 248 21.67 -7.33 2.12
CA PRO A 248 22.52 -7.83 1.04
C PRO A 248 21.89 -8.97 0.23
N LYS A 249 20.76 -9.53 0.70
CA LYS A 249 20.16 -10.74 0.13
C LYS A 249 19.44 -10.42 -1.18
N LYS A 250 19.49 -11.38 -2.12
CA LYS A 250 18.62 -11.40 -3.31
C LYS A 250 17.25 -11.96 -2.91
N THR A 251 16.38 -11.10 -2.40
CA THR A 251 15.06 -11.46 -1.87
C THR A 251 14.06 -10.33 -2.09
N ASN A 252 12.77 -10.69 -2.04
CA ASN A 252 11.66 -9.74 -2.05
C ASN A 252 11.40 -9.11 -0.67
N ALA A 253 11.98 -9.66 0.41
CA ALA A 253 11.92 -9.00 1.71
C ALA A 253 12.58 -7.63 1.62
N LEU A 254 11.83 -6.58 1.99
CA LEU A 254 12.26 -5.20 1.87
C LEU A 254 13.51 -4.92 2.73
N MET A 255 13.39 -5.19 4.03
CA MET A 255 14.40 -4.87 5.03
C MET A 255 15.24 -6.09 5.41
N GLY A 256 16.50 -5.85 5.74
CA GLY A 256 17.37 -6.81 6.40
C GLY A 256 17.25 -6.71 7.93
N LYS A 257 18.14 -7.42 8.62
CA LYS A 257 18.15 -7.50 10.09
C LYS A 257 18.95 -6.40 10.78
N GLU A 258 19.83 -5.73 10.05
CA GLU A 258 20.78 -4.78 10.62
C GLU A 258 20.33 -3.34 10.37
N ASN A 259 20.22 -2.57 11.45
CA ASN A 259 19.97 -1.13 11.42
C ASN A 259 21.18 -0.40 12.00
N LYS A 260 21.61 0.67 11.32
CA LYS A 260 22.61 1.60 11.81
C LYS A 260 22.00 2.99 11.87
N VAL A 261 21.98 3.61 13.05
CA VAL A 261 21.57 5.01 13.18
C VAL A 261 22.67 5.86 12.56
N LEU A 262 22.31 6.61 11.52
CA LEU A 262 23.22 7.53 10.84
C LEU A 262 23.18 8.93 11.46
N ALA A 263 22.01 9.35 11.94
CA ALA A 263 21.82 10.58 12.71
C ALA A 263 20.53 10.55 13.53
N GLY A 264 20.52 11.30 14.63
CA GLY A 264 19.36 11.45 15.49
C GLY A 264 19.07 10.19 16.34
N GLN A 265 17.79 9.88 16.50
CA GLN A 265 17.30 8.81 17.35
C GLN A 265 17.16 7.47 16.59
N SER A 266 17.07 6.35 17.31
CA SER A 266 16.76 5.03 16.73
C SER A 266 15.27 4.80 16.47
N THR A 267 14.42 5.64 17.05
CA THR A 267 12.96 5.59 17.02
C THR A 267 12.41 7.00 16.72
N ILE A 268 11.14 7.08 16.36
CA ILE A 268 10.33 8.31 16.46
C ILE A 268 9.19 8.04 17.43
N GLU A 269 8.62 9.07 18.01
CA GLU A 269 7.41 8.96 18.84
C GLU A 269 6.17 9.36 18.03
N ASP A 270 5.04 8.71 18.29
CA ASP A 270 3.72 9.20 17.85
C ASP A 270 2.65 8.85 18.90
N THR A 271 1.49 9.47 18.78
CA THR A 271 0.35 9.21 19.67
C THR A 271 -0.69 8.33 18.99
N LEU A 272 -1.34 7.44 19.75
CA LEU A 272 -2.52 6.70 19.32
C LEU A 272 -3.45 6.52 20.52
N LEU A 273 -4.72 6.94 20.40
CA LEU A 273 -5.68 6.90 21.52
C LEU A 273 -5.18 7.58 22.81
N GLY A 274 -4.38 8.64 22.65
CA GLY A 274 -3.78 9.41 23.75
C GLY A 274 -2.54 8.79 24.40
N LEU A 275 -2.07 7.63 23.90
CA LEU A 275 -0.87 6.96 24.38
C LEU A 275 0.30 7.22 23.44
N LYS A 276 1.50 7.39 24.00
CA LYS A 276 2.73 7.58 23.23
C LYS A 276 3.37 6.25 22.92
N PHE A 277 3.82 6.08 21.67
CA PHE A 277 4.51 4.89 21.19
C PHE A 277 5.85 5.25 20.56
N GLU A 278 6.89 4.51 20.93
CA GLU A 278 8.17 4.54 20.22
C GLU A 278 8.11 3.61 19.00
N ILE A 279 8.41 4.16 17.82
CA ILE A 279 8.28 3.49 16.53
C ILE A 279 9.69 3.35 15.93
N SER A 280 10.20 2.12 15.91
CA SER A 280 11.48 1.79 15.26
C SER A 280 11.31 1.49 13.76
N ALA A 281 12.41 1.46 13.01
CA ALA A 281 12.40 1.15 11.58
C ALA A 281 11.67 -0.19 11.25
N ASN A 282 11.92 -1.24 12.03
CA ASN A 282 11.35 -2.58 11.81
C ASN A 282 10.02 -2.83 12.53
N SER A 283 9.58 -1.94 13.42
CA SER A 283 8.33 -2.10 14.17
C SER A 283 7.11 -2.13 13.24
N PHE A 284 6.11 -2.95 13.55
CA PHE A 284 4.79 -2.80 12.93
C PHE A 284 4.03 -1.69 13.66
N TYR A 285 3.49 -0.74 12.88
CA TYR A 285 2.61 0.32 13.35
C TYR A 285 1.56 0.55 12.26
N GLN A 286 0.33 0.79 12.66
CA GLN A 286 -0.77 0.92 11.71
C GLN A 286 -0.56 2.15 10.83
N VAL A 287 -0.80 1.97 9.52
CA VAL A 287 -0.47 3.01 8.54
C VAL A 287 -1.51 4.11 8.43
N ASN A 288 -2.73 3.89 8.92
CA ASN A 288 -3.82 4.87 8.94
C ASN A 288 -4.27 5.11 10.40
N PRO A 289 -3.64 6.04 11.14
CA PRO A 289 -3.97 6.28 12.54
C PRO A 289 -5.44 6.67 12.76
N VAL A 290 -6.01 7.52 11.90
CA VAL A 290 -7.41 7.96 11.99
C VAL A 290 -8.40 6.79 12.00
N GLN A 291 -8.19 5.80 11.12
CA GLN A 291 -9.04 4.60 11.11
C GLN A 291 -8.66 3.57 12.16
N THR A 292 -7.40 3.56 12.61
CA THR A 292 -6.94 2.68 13.67
C THR A 292 -7.63 3.00 14.98
N GLU A 293 -7.78 4.29 15.30
CA GLU A 293 -8.49 4.72 16.50
C GLU A 293 -9.95 4.27 16.48
N LYS A 294 -10.66 4.47 15.36
CA LYS A 294 -12.04 3.97 15.19
C LYS A 294 -12.13 2.44 15.35
N LEU A 295 -11.18 1.70 14.77
CA LEU A 295 -11.12 0.24 14.87
C LEU A 295 -10.91 -0.25 16.30
N TYR A 296 -9.95 0.35 17.01
CA TYR A 296 -9.60 -0.05 18.38
C TYR A 296 -10.68 0.36 19.37
N ASP A 297 -11.27 1.54 19.22
CA ASP A 297 -12.42 1.95 20.03
C ASP A 297 -13.61 1.01 19.84
N LEU A 298 -13.90 0.61 18.61
CA LEU A 298 -14.98 -0.35 18.33
C LEU A 298 -14.68 -1.71 18.96
N ALA A 299 -13.46 -2.23 18.79
CA ALA A 299 -13.06 -3.51 19.38
C ALA A 299 -13.17 -3.49 20.90
N THR A 300 -12.73 -2.40 21.54
CA THR A 300 -12.82 -2.22 23.01
C THR A 300 -14.28 -2.20 23.47
N LYS A 301 -15.14 -1.44 22.79
CA LYS A 301 -16.58 -1.38 23.11
C LYS A 301 -17.29 -2.72 22.89
N LYS A 302 -16.93 -3.46 21.85
CA LYS A 302 -17.51 -4.78 21.54
C LYS A 302 -17.01 -5.89 22.47
N ALA A 303 -15.81 -5.73 23.03
CA ALA A 303 -15.27 -6.67 24.00
C ALA A 303 -15.96 -6.57 25.37
N ASP A 304 -16.61 -5.44 25.67
CA ASP A 304 -17.40 -5.20 26.88
C ASP A 304 -16.64 -5.59 28.17
N LEU A 305 -15.37 -5.14 28.24
CA LEU A 305 -14.44 -5.48 29.31
C LEU A 305 -14.81 -4.78 30.62
N THR A 306 -14.59 -5.48 31.72
CA THR A 306 -14.68 -5.00 33.10
C THR A 306 -13.29 -4.98 33.76
N ALA A 307 -13.17 -4.35 34.93
CA ALA A 307 -11.91 -4.28 35.67
C ALA A 307 -11.39 -5.65 36.15
N ASP A 308 -12.26 -6.66 36.21
CA ASP A 308 -11.91 -8.02 36.66
C ASP A 308 -11.47 -8.93 35.50
N ASP A 309 -11.57 -8.46 34.24
CA ASP A 309 -11.22 -9.26 33.07
C ASP A 309 -9.71 -9.35 32.85
N THR A 310 -9.25 -10.53 32.40
CA THR A 310 -7.87 -10.76 31.97
C THR A 310 -7.79 -10.83 30.45
N VAL A 311 -7.09 -9.87 29.84
CA VAL A 311 -6.93 -9.78 28.39
C VAL A 311 -5.60 -10.37 27.95
N ILE A 312 -5.62 -11.22 26.92
CA ILE A 312 -4.42 -11.71 26.23
C ILE A 312 -4.33 -11.06 24.85
N ASP A 313 -3.29 -10.25 24.65
CA ASP A 313 -2.99 -9.62 23.35
C ASP A 313 -2.07 -10.52 22.53
N ALA A 314 -2.67 -11.43 21.75
CA ALA A 314 -1.95 -12.30 20.84
C ALA A 314 -1.43 -11.50 19.64
N TYR A 315 -0.14 -11.64 19.33
CA TYR A 315 0.55 -10.90 18.26
C TYR A 315 0.61 -9.38 18.48
N CYS A 316 0.75 -8.96 19.75
CA CYS A 316 0.66 -7.58 20.21
C CYS A 316 1.62 -6.57 19.54
N GLY A 317 2.71 -7.02 18.93
CA GLY A 317 3.68 -6.12 18.31
C GLY A 317 4.29 -5.16 19.32
N ILE A 318 4.03 -3.87 19.17
CA ILE A 318 4.44 -2.84 20.16
C ILE A 318 3.36 -2.55 21.22
N GLY A 319 2.32 -3.38 21.29
CA GLY A 319 1.26 -3.32 22.31
C GLY A 319 0.14 -2.32 22.01
N THR A 320 -0.03 -1.86 20.77
CA THR A 320 -0.98 -0.78 20.45
C THR A 320 -2.43 -1.11 20.80
N ILE A 321 -2.84 -2.39 20.74
CA ILE A 321 -4.21 -2.81 21.05
C ILE A 321 -4.41 -2.86 22.57
N SER A 322 -3.67 -3.72 23.26
CA SER A 322 -3.79 -3.89 24.73
C SER A 322 -3.60 -2.60 25.51
N LEU A 323 -2.58 -1.80 25.18
CA LEU A 323 -2.33 -0.54 25.88
C LEU A 323 -3.50 0.43 25.68
N SER A 324 -4.12 0.45 24.50
CA SER A 324 -5.31 1.26 24.24
C SER A 324 -6.52 0.76 25.04
N MET A 325 -6.72 -0.56 25.11
CA MET A 325 -7.82 -1.18 25.88
C MET A 325 -7.67 -0.96 27.38
N ALA A 326 -6.45 -1.02 27.92
CA ALA A 326 -6.17 -0.84 29.35
C ALA A 326 -6.60 0.54 29.90
N ARG A 327 -6.84 1.53 29.03
CA ARG A 327 -7.33 2.85 29.42
C ARG A 327 -8.84 2.88 29.69
N GLY A 328 -9.58 1.91 29.16
CA GLY A 328 -11.03 1.79 29.31
C GLY A 328 -11.49 1.01 30.54
N CYS A 329 -10.54 0.41 31.28
CA CYS A 329 -10.78 -0.39 32.49
C CYS A 329 -10.48 0.40 33.77
#